data_AF-A0A7M2YEU9-F1
#
_entry.id   AF-A0A7M2YEU9-F1
#
_cell.length_a   1.000
_cell.length_b   1.000
_cell.length_c   1.000
_cell.angle_alpha   90.00
_cell.angle_beta   90.00
_cell.angle_gamma   90.00
#
_symmetry.space_group_name_H-M   'P 1'
#
loop_
_entity.id
_entity.type
_entity.pdbx_description
1 polymer ?
#
loop_
_entity_poly.entity_id
_entity_poly.type
_entity_poly.pdbx_seq_one_letter_code
_entity_poly.pdbx_strand_id
1 'polypeptide(L)' 'MKIKSPKYEERKIFSPEEIKKLYEKSSPLQLIILHLCYGCGLRRNEASELNIKDIDLENCLMYIKKGKGKNEG' A
#
# COMPACT_ATOMS: atom_id res chain seq x y z
N MET A 1 6.69 23.03 -29.20
CA MET A 1 6.11 23.19 -27.84
C MET A 1 6.98 22.41 -26.87
N LYS A 2 7.72 23.07 -25.96
CA LYS A 2 8.62 22.38 -25.01
C LYS A 2 7.81 21.93 -23.79
N ILE A 3 7.54 20.62 -23.67
CA ILE A 3 6.93 20.03 -22.47
C ILE A 3 8.01 20.06 -21.39
N LYS A 4 7.79 20.82 -20.31
CA LYS A 4 8.67 20.77 -19.14
C LYS A 4 8.43 19.44 -18.43
N SER A 5 9.48 18.63 -18.29
CA SER A 5 9.42 17.41 -17.48
C SER A 5 9.02 17.77 -16.04
N PRO A 6 8.07 17.06 -15.41
CA PRO A 6 7.70 17.33 -14.03
C PRO A 6 8.93 17.15 -13.14
N LYS A 7 9.12 18.06 -12.17
CA LYS A 7 10.15 17.90 -11.13
C LYS A 7 9.79 16.66 -10.32
N TYR A 8 10.55 15.59 -10.47
CA TYR A 8 10.43 14.41 -9.62
C TYR A 8 11.07 14.75 -8.28
N GLU A 9 10.28 14.78 -7.20
CA GLU A 9 10.85 14.69 -5.86
C GLU A 9 11.40 13.27 -5.67
N GLU A 10 12.60 13.15 -5.12
CA GLU A 10 13.17 11.85 -4.80
C GLU A 10 12.27 11.12 -3.80
N ARG A 11 12.05 9.84 -4.04
CA ARG A 11 11.32 9.00 -3.09
C ARG A 11 12.17 8.84 -1.85
N LYS A 12 11.69 9.36 -0.72
CA LYS A 12 12.25 9.02 0.58
C LYS A 12 11.90 7.58 0.94
N ILE A 13 12.92 6.75 1.12
CA ILE A 13 12.81 5.38 1.63
C ILE A 13 13.19 5.42 3.11
N PHE A 14 12.36 4.86 3.98
CA PHE A 14 12.61 4.78 5.42
C PHE A 14 13.57 3.63 5.74
N SER A 15 14.41 3.82 6.76
CA SER A 15 15.26 2.74 7.28
C SER A 15 14.44 1.71 8.08
N PRO A 16 14.96 0.49 8.28
CA PRO A 16 14.32 -0.50 9.15
C PRO A 16 14.01 0.02 10.57
N GLU A 17 14.90 0.84 11.13
CA GLU A 17 14.73 1.46 12.46
C GLU A 17 13.62 2.50 12.47
N GLU A 18 13.53 3.33 11.43
CA GLU A 18 12.45 4.30 11.27
C GLU A 18 11.08 3.59 11.13
N ILE A 19 11.03 2.51 10.35
CA ILE A 19 9.82 1.68 10.23
C ILE A 19 9.46 1.06 11.57
N LYS A 20 10.43 0.47 12.29
CA LYS A 20 10.17 -0.10 13.63
C LYS A 20 9.56 0.93 14.58
N LYS A 21 10.12 2.13 14.63
CA LYS A 21 9.61 3.25 15.43
C LYS A 21 8.18 3.65 15.00
N LEU A 22 7.87 3.60 13.71
CA LEU A 22 6.55 3.89 13.18
C LEU A 22 5.51 2.87 13.67
N TYR A 23 5.84 1.57 13.65
CA TYR A 23 4.98 0.52 14.21
C TYR A 23 4.76 0.72 15.72
N GLU A 24 5.82 0.96 16.49
CA GLU A 24 5.74 1.13 17.95
C GLU A 24 4.89 2.34 18.39
N LYS A 25 4.73 3.35 17.54
CA LYS A 25 3.96 4.58 17.84
C LYS A 25 2.56 4.60 17.22
N SER A 26 2.19 3.56 16.49
CA SER A 26 0.92 3.51 15.76
C SER A 26 -0.24 3.03 16.63
N SER A 27 -1.42 3.63 16.46
CA SER A 27 -2.67 3.10 17.00
C SER A 27 -3.05 1.78 16.31
N PRO A 28 -4.00 1.00 16.87
CA PRO A 28 -4.45 -0.25 16.23
C PRO A 28 -4.92 -0.08 14.79
N LEU A 29 -5.62 1.00 14.46
CA LEU A 29 -6.05 1.29 13.09
C LEU A 29 -4.87 1.64 12.17
N GLN A 30 -3.90 2.40 12.67
CA GLN A 30 -2.69 2.73 11.92
C GLN A 30 -1.82 1.49 11.67
N LEU A 31 -1.74 0.58 12.64
CA LEU A 31 -1.05 -0.70 12.48
C LEU A 31 -1.66 -1.54 11.36
N ILE A 32 -2.99 -1.61 11.26
CA ILE A 32 -3.66 -2.31 10.15
C ILE A 32 -3.24 -1.70 8.80
N ILE A 33 -3.23 -0.38 8.69
CA ILE A 33 -2.81 0.31 7.46
C ILE A 33 -1.35 0.02 7.14
N LEU A 34 -0.46 -0.02 8.13
CA LEU A 34 0.94 -0.35 7.96
C LEU A 34 1.13 -1.80 7.51
N HIS A 35 0.43 -2.75 8.13
CA HIS A 35 0.47 -4.15 7.69
C HIS A 35 0.00 -4.30 6.24
N LEU A 36 -1.11 -3.66 5.85
CA LEU A 36 -1.61 -3.72 4.48
C LEU A 36 -0.67 -3.04 3.47
N CYS A 37 -0.27 -1.79 3.71
CA CYS A 37 0.49 -1.02 2.73
C CYS A 37 1.98 -1.37 2.70
N TYR A 38 2.60 -1.52 3.87
CA TYR A 38 4.03 -1.82 3.98
C TYR A 38 4.29 -3.33 4.02
N GLY A 39 3.56 -4.07 4.87
CA GLY A 39 3.76 -5.51 5.02
C GLY A 39 3.32 -6.32 3.80
N CYS A 40 2.15 -6.00 3.25
CA CYS A 40 1.58 -6.70 2.10
C CYS A 40 1.78 -5.94 0.77
N GLY A 41 2.37 -4.74 0.81
CA GLY A 41 2.71 -3.96 -0.39
C GLY A 41 1.52 -3.32 -1.11
N LEU A 42 0.35 -3.19 -0.47
CA LEU A 42 -0.81 -2.57 -1.09
C LEU A 42 -0.58 -1.09 -1.35
N ARG A 43 -1.01 -0.61 -2.52
CA ARG A 43 -1.12 0.82 -2.78
C ARG A 43 -2.28 1.39 -1.97
N ARG A 44 -2.21 2.69 -1.66
CA ARG A 44 -3.26 3.41 -0.92
C ARG A 44 -4.67 3.08 -1.40
N ASN A 45 -4.90 3.11 -2.72
CA ASN A 45 -6.23 2.86 -3.29
C ASN A 45 -6.64 1.39 -3.16
N GLU A 46 -5.70 0.44 -3.28
CA GLU A 46 -5.96 -0.99 -3.11
C GLU A 46 -6.35 -1.29 -1.66
N ALA A 47 -5.64 -0.71 -0.70
CA ALA A 47 -5.96 -0.83 0.73
C ALA A 47 -7.31 -0.18 1.09
N SER A 48 -7.64 0.99 0.52
CA SER A 48 -8.91 1.66 0.80
C SER A 48 -10.13 0.97 0.19
N GLU A 49 -9.94 0.19 -0.87
CA GLU A 49 -11.03 -0.53 -1.56
C GLU A 49 -11.17 -1.99 -1.10
N LEU A 50 -10.25 -2.50 -0.28
CA LEU A 50 -10.27 -3.87 0.22
C LEU A 50 -11.48 -4.10 1.14
N ASN A 51 -12.27 -5.15 0.87
CA ASN A 51 -13.38 -5.55 1.73
C ASN A 51 -13.11 -6.89 2.42
N ILE A 52 -13.82 -7.19 3.50
CA ILE A 52 -13.69 -8.46 4.25
C ILE A 52 -13.86 -9.68 3.34
N LYS A 53 -14.80 -9.64 2.40
CA LYS A 53 -15.05 -10.71 1.41
C LYS A 53 -13.89 -10.96 0.44
N ASP A 54 -12.93 -10.05 0.39
CA ASP A 54 -11.75 -10.13 -0.47
C ASP A 54 -10.55 -10.75 0.27
N ILE A 55 -10.72 -11.15 1.54
CA ILE A 55 -9.69 -11.72 2.39
C ILE A 55 -10.05 -13.18 2.67
N ASP A 56 -9.13 -14.07 2.30
CA ASP A 56 -9.19 -15.49 2.60
C ASP A 56 -8.09 -15.80 3.63
N LEU A 57 -8.49 -15.89 4.89
CA LEU A 57 -7.55 -16.14 6.00
C LEU A 57 -7.08 -17.59 6.07
N GLU A 58 -7.88 -18.54 5.58
CA GLU A 58 -7.51 -19.97 5.57
C GLU A 58 -6.33 -20.20 4.61
N ASN A 59 -6.39 -19.56 3.44
CA ASN A 59 -5.35 -19.68 2.42
C ASN A 59 -4.31 -18.56 2.49
N CYS A 60 -4.45 -17.60 3.42
CA CYS A 60 -3.59 -16.42 3.53
C CYS A 60 -3.54 -15.59 2.24
N LEU A 61 -4.68 -15.39 1.58
CA LEU A 61 -4.81 -14.65 0.31
C LEU A 61 -5.66 -13.38 0.45
N MET A 62 -5.34 -12.37 -0.37
CA MET A 62 -6.14 -11.17 -0.55
C MET A 62 -6.34 -10.86 -2.03
N TYR A 63 -7.59 -10.60 -2.43
CA TYR A 63 -7.96 -10.39 -3.83
C TYR A 63 -8.09 -8.89 -4.16
N ILE A 64 -7.12 -8.34 -4.90
CA ILE A 64 -7.12 -6.93 -5.33
C ILE A 64 -7.86 -6.78 -6.66
N LYS A 65 -9.07 -6.21 -6.62
CA LYS A 65 -9.96 -6.11 -7.79
C LYS A 65 -9.58 -5.03 -8.79
N LYS A 66 -8.92 -3.95 -8.34
CA LYS A 66 -8.49 -2.82 -9.18
C LYS A 66 -6.98 -2.62 -9.12
N GLY A 67 -6.22 -3.66 -9.44
CA GLY A 67 -4.79 -3.52 -9.71
C GLY A 67 -4.56 -2.73 -11.01
N LYS A 68 -3.49 -1.93 -11.08
CA LYS A 68 -3.09 -1.26 -12.32
C LYS A 68 -2.73 -2.34 -13.35
N GLY A 69 -3.60 -2.57 -14.33
CA GLY A 69 -3.43 -3.67 -15.29
C GLY A 69 -4.70 -4.24 -15.94
N LYS A 70 -5.90 -3.71 -15.65
CA LYS A 70 -7.05 -3.92 -16.52
C LYS A 70 -6.87 -3.07 -17.79
N ASN A 71 -5.98 -3.51 -18.67
CA ASN A 71 -6.13 -3.20 -20.09
C ASN A 71 -7.40 -3.93 -20.50
N GLU A 72 -8.47 -3.17 -20.68
CA GLU A 72 -9.69 -3.65 -21.30
C GLU A 72 -9.31 -4.08 -22.73
N GLY A 73 -9.44 -5.39 -22.98
CA GLY A 73 -9.54 -5.96 -24.32
C GLY A 73 -10.97 -6.41 -24.54
#